data_AF-A0A258G7N8-F1
#
_entry.id   AF-A0A258G7N8-F1
#
_cell.length_a   1.000
_cell.length_b   1.000
_cell.length_c   1.000
_cell.angle_alpha   90.00
_cell.angle_beta   90.00
_cell.angle_gamma   90.00
#
_symmetry.space_group_name_H-M   'P 1'
#
loop_
_entity.id
_entity.type
_entity.pdbx_description
1 polymer ?
#
loop_
_entity_poly.entity_id
_entity_poly.type
_entity_poly.pdbx_seq_one_letter_code
_entity_poly.pdbx_strand_id
1 'polypeptide(L)'
;MAGEDSVAPDAGRGFRRLLLRLVIVAVIIAWVGAGVVALSVDANRTRMIAVAVAALVSEIGLYIGAALLGMRVFEARRAIWRRLTGRA
;
A
#
# COMPACT_ATOMS: atom_id res chain seq x y z
N MET A 1 -10.18 -40.02 -2.09
CA MET A 1 -10.38 -38.81 -1.27
C MET A 1 -9.04 -38.07 -1.32
N ALA A 2 -8.67 -37.26 -2.32
CA ALA A 2 -9.29 -36.07 -2.92
C ALA A 2 -9.61 -35.02 -1.85
N GLY A 3 -8.66 -34.11 -1.54
CA GLY A 3 -8.92 -33.02 -0.59
C GLY A 3 -7.78 -32.13 -0.07
N GLU A 4 -6.50 -32.31 -0.43
CA GLU A 4 -5.39 -31.52 0.17
C GLU A 4 -4.69 -30.54 -0.80
N ASP A 5 -5.35 -30.19 -1.90
CA ASP A 5 -4.77 -29.34 -2.95
C ASP A 5 -5.08 -27.84 -2.79
N SER A 6 -5.56 -27.40 -1.63
CA SER A 6 -5.90 -25.98 -1.40
C SER A 6 -4.80 -25.19 -0.68
N VAL A 7 -3.54 -25.37 -1.05
CA VAL A 7 -2.50 -24.39 -0.71
C VAL A 7 -2.57 -23.27 -1.75
N ALA A 8 -3.38 -22.26 -1.44
CA ALA A 8 -3.71 -21.14 -2.33
C ALA A 8 -2.45 -20.50 -2.97
N PRO A 9 -2.28 -20.58 -4.30
CA PRO A 9 -1.17 -19.97 -5.05
C PRO A 9 -1.12 -18.43 -5.04
N ASP A 10 -2.00 -17.77 -4.27
CA ASP A 10 -2.34 -16.35 -4.40
C ASP A 10 -2.07 -15.50 -3.18
N ALA A 11 -1.62 -16.08 -2.06
CA ALA A 11 -1.47 -15.39 -0.78
C ALA A 11 -0.66 -14.09 -0.89
N GLY A 12 0.43 -14.08 -1.67
CA GLY A 12 1.26 -12.89 -1.89
C GLY A 12 0.57 -11.78 -2.71
N ARG A 13 -0.28 -12.12 -3.67
CA ARG A 13 -1.05 -11.14 -4.45
C ARG A 13 -2.23 -10.59 -3.65
N GLY A 14 -2.89 -11.44 -2.86
CA GLY A 14 -3.98 -11.05 -1.96
C GLY A 14 -3.49 -10.13 -0.85
N PHE A 15 -2.41 -10.52 -0.16
CA PHE A 15 -1.78 -9.72 0.89
C PHE A 15 -1.37 -8.33 0.40
N ARG A 16 -0.79 -8.24 -0.80
CA ARG A 16 -0.42 -6.93 -1.38
C ARG A 16 -1.62 -6.04 -1.66
N ARG A 17 -2.71 -6.60 -2.22
CA ARG A 17 -3.94 -5.84 -2.46
C ARG A 17 -4.57 -5.39 -1.15
N LEU A 18 -4.52 -6.22 -0.12
CA LEU A 18 -4.98 -5.88 1.22
C LEU A 18 -4.15 -4.73 1.80
N LEU A 19 -2.82 -4.81 1.75
CA LEU A 19 -1.91 -3.74 2.16
C LEU A 19 -2.21 -2.41 1.46
N LEU A 20 -2.35 -2.42 0.12
CA LEU A 20 -2.72 -1.23 -0.65
C LEU A 20 -4.05 -0.63 -0.20
N ARG A 21 -5.07 -1.46 0.02
CA ARG A 21 -6.37 -1.01 0.52
C ARG A 21 -6.25 -0.39 1.91
N LEU A 22 -5.51 -1.03 2.82
CA LEU A 22 -5.30 -0.52 4.18
C LEU A 22 -4.57 0.83 4.17
N VAL A 23 -3.55 0.98 3.34
CA VAL A 23 -2.83 2.26 3.16
C VAL A 23 -3.77 3.34 2.66
N ILE A 24 -4.58 3.07 1.63
CA ILE A 24 -5.54 4.04 1.09
C ILE A 24 -6.55 4.45 2.18
N VAL A 25 -7.10 3.47 2.91
CA VAL A 25 -8.05 3.74 4.00
C VAL A 25 -7.39 4.57 5.10
N ALA A 26 -6.15 4.27 5.48
CA ALA A 26 -5.41 5.04 6.49
C ALA A 26 -5.19 6.49 6.05
N VAL A 27 -4.83 6.72 4.79
CA VAL A 27 -4.66 8.08 4.23
C VAL A 27 -5.99 8.85 4.27
N ILE A 28 -7.09 8.22 3.86
CA ILE A 28 -8.42 8.84 3.89
C ILE A 28 -8.80 9.20 5.34
N ILE A 29 -8.64 8.28 6.28
CA ILE A 29 -8.93 8.53 7.70
C ILE A 29 -8.08 9.68 8.24
N ALA A 30 -6.79 9.72 7.90
CA ALA A 30 -5.89 10.78 8.35
C ALA A 30 -6.32 12.16 7.83
N TRP A 31 -6.71 12.27 6.54
CA TRP A 31 -7.19 13.53 5.97
C TRP A 31 -8.57 13.94 6.48
N VAL A 32 -9.49 12.99 6.67
CA VAL A 32 -10.79 13.26 7.30
C VAL A 32 -10.59 13.76 8.72
N GLY A 33 -9.74 13.10 9.51
CA GLY A 33 -9.39 13.52 10.87
C GLY A 33 -8.75 14.91 10.90
N ALA A 34 -7.80 15.18 10.00
CA ALA A 34 -7.20 16.51 9.87
C ALA A 34 -8.24 17.59 9.52
N GLY A 35 -9.19 17.29 8.62
CA GLY A 35 -10.30 18.18 8.29
C GLY A 35 -11.21 18.46 9.48
N VAL A 36 -11.57 17.43 10.25
CA VAL A 36 -12.36 17.59 11.49
C VAL A 36 -11.63 18.47 12.50
N VAL A 37 -10.33 18.26 12.72
CA VAL A 37 -9.51 19.08 13.61
C VAL A 37 -9.42 20.52 13.10
N ALA A 38 -9.26 20.73 11.80
CA ALA A 38 -9.20 22.05 11.19
C ALA A 38 -10.49 22.85 11.40
N LEU A 39 -11.65 22.17 11.35
CA LEU A 39 -12.95 22.81 11.56
C LEU A 39 -13.34 22.99 13.04
N SER A 40 -12.82 22.14 13.94
CA SER A 40 -13.32 22.06 15.33
C SER A 40 -12.39 22.67 16.39
N VAL A 41 -11.11 22.91 16.07
CA VAL A 41 -10.09 23.32 17.04
C VAL A 41 -9.46 24.63 16.62
N ASP A 42 -9.54 25.71 17.41
CA ASP A 42 -8.93 27.01 17.05
C ASP A 42 -7.41 27.10 17.28
N ALA A 43 -6.84 26.15 18.03
CA ALA A 43 -5.40 26.10 18.27
C ALA A 43 -4.64 25.78 16.98
N ASN A 44 -3.96 26.79 16.44
CA ASN A 44 -3.16 26.68 15.20
C ASN A 44 -2.10 25.56 15.27
N ARG A 45 -1.49 25.34 16.44
CA ARG A 45 -0.52 24.25 16.66
C ARG A 45 -1.15 22.87 16.45
N THR A 46 -2.37 22.64 16.94
CA THR A 46 -3.05 21.35 16.83
C THR A 46 -3.47 21.08 15.38
N ARG A 47 -3.94 22.10 14.66
CA ARG A 47 -4.22 22.00 13.21
C ARG A 47 -2.96 21.63 12.43
N MET A 48 -1.84 22.30 12.70
CA MET A 48 -0.57 22.05 12.02
C MET A 48 -0.08 20.61 12.27
N ILE A 49 -0.15 20.11 13.50
CA ILE A 49 0.23 18.73 13.83
C ILE A 49 -0.66 17.72 13.07
N ALA A 50 -1.97 17.94 13.04
CA ALA A 50 -2.89 17.03 12.35
C ALA A 50 -2.60 16.95 10.84
N VAL A 51 -2.34 18.09 10.20
CA VAL A 51 -1.94 18.15 8.79
C VAL A 51 -0.59 17.48 8.56
N ALA A 52 0.39 17.72 9.43
CA ALA A 52 1.71 17.09 9.32
C ALA A 52 1.63 15.56 9.43
N VAL A 53 0.80 15.04 10.33
CA VAL A 53 0.55 13.60 10.47
C VAL A 53 -0.12 13.05 9.20
N ALA A 54 -1.14 13.73 8.66
CA ALA A 54 -1.79 13.30 7.42
C ALA A 54 -0.83 13.28 6.22
N ALA A 55 0.05 14.28 6.14
CA ALA A 55 1.10 14.33 5.11
C ALA A 55 2.09 13.16 5.26
N LEU A 56 2.55 12.88 6.48
CA LEU A 56 3.48 11.77 6.75
C LEU A 56 2.87 10.41 6.40
N VAL A 57 1.61 10.18 6.76
CA VAL A 57 0.88 8.95 6.40
C VAL A 57 0.78 8.80 4.88
N SER A 58 0.55 9.92 4.17
CA SER A 58 0.52 9.95 2.71
C SER A 58 1.88 9.59 2.10
N GLU A 59 2.97 10.13 2.66
CA GLU A 59 4.35 9.84 2.21
C GLU A 59 4.72 8.36 2.38
N ILE A 60 4.41 7.77 3.54
CA ILE A 60 4.59 6.34 3.79
C ILE A 60 3.79 5.51 2.78
N GLY A 61 2.55 5.92 2.48
CA GLY A 61 1.74 5.27 1.47
C GLY A 61 2.36 5.28 0.07
N LEU A 62 2.99 6.40 -0.32
CA LEU A 62 3.72 6.51 -1.58
C LEU A 62 4.94 5.60 -1.62
N TYR A 63 5.73 5.52 -0.55
CA TYR A 63 6.87 4.60 -0.47
C TYR A 63 6.45 3.13 -0.55
N ILE A 64 5.36 2.75 0.11
CA ILE A 64 4.80 1.41 -0.01
C ILE A 64 4.38 1.16 -1.47
N GLY A 65 3.64 2.08 -2.09
CA GLY A 65 3.25 1.98 -3.50
C GLY A 65 4.45 1.80 -4.44
N ALA A 66 5.50 2.60 -4.26
CA ALA A 66 6.73 2.53 -5.03
C ALA A 66 7.47 1.19 -4.84
N ALA A 67 7.58 0.69 -3.61
CA ALA A 67 8.19 -0.61 -3.33
C ALA A 67 7.43 -1.75 -4.04
N LEU A 68 6.09 -1.71 -3.98
CA LEU A 68 5.23 -2.71 -4.63
C LEU A 68 5.33 -2.67 -6.16
N LEU A 69 5.43 -1.48 -6.75
CA LEU A 69 5.70 -1.28 -8.18
C LEU A 69 7.08 -1.81 -8.56
N GLY A 70 8.11 -1.51 -7.77
CA GLY A 70 9.46 -2.04 -7.95
C GLY A 70 9.47 -3.56 -8.04
N MET A 71 8.81 -4.25 -7.10
CA MET A 71 8.70 -5.71 -7.13
C MET A 71 8.02 -6.23 -8.42
N ARG A 72 6.96 -5.57 -8.90
CA ARG A 72 6.28 -5.96 -10.15
C ARG A 72 7.19 -5.83 -11.37
N VAL A 73 7.99 -4.76 -11.43
CA VAL A 73 8.96 -4.55 -12.51
C VAL A 73 10.03 -5.65 -12.49
N PHE A 74 10.55 -6.01 -11.31
CA PHE A 74 11.51 -7.11 -11.18
C PHE A 74 10.93 -8.47 -11.57
N GLU A 75 9.70 -8.78 -11.15
CA GLU A 75 9.00 -10.01 -11.54
C GLU A 75 8.81 -10.08 -13.07
N ALA A 76 8.38 -8.97 -13.70
CA ALA A 76 8.21 -8.88 -15.15
C ALA A 76 9.54 -9.06 -15.89
N ARG A 77 10.61 -8.41 -15.43
CA ARG A 77 11.95 -8.57 -16.00
C ARG A 77 12.42 -10.02 -15.91
N ARG A 78 12.22 -10.66 -14.75
CA ARG A 78 12.59 -12.07 -14.54
C ARG A 78 11.76 -13.04 -15.39
N ALA A 79 10.50 -12.71 -15.69
CA ALA A 79 9.67 -13.48 -16.61
C ALA A 79 10.18 -13.40 -18.06
N ILE A 80 10.57 -12.20 -18.51
CA ILE A 80 11.17 -11.99 -19.85
C ILE A 80 12.49 -12.76 -19.96
N TRP A 81 13.36 -12.64 -18.96
CA TRP A 81 14.63 -13.38 -18.95
C TRP A 81 14.45 -14.89 -19.01
N ARG A 82 13.50 -15.46 -18.26
CA ARG A 82 13.20 -16.91 -18.34
C ARG A 82 12.77 -17.35 -19.73
N ARG A 83 11.93 -16.55 -20.40
CA ARG A 83 11.51 -16.80 -21.79
C ARG A 83 12.68 -16.74 -22.78
N LEU A 84 13.57 -15.76 -22.63
CA LEU A 84 14.76 -15.64 -23.49
C LEU A 84 15.78 -16.76 -23.27
N THR A 85 15.94 -17.23 -22.02
CA THR A 85 16.96 -18.24 -21.70
C THR A 85 16.49 -19.67 -21.98
N GLY A 86 15.32 -19.86 -22.60
CA GLY A 86 14.78 -21.19 -22.94
C GLY A 86 14.45 -22.10 -21.75
N ARG A 87 14.55 -21.59 -20.52
CA ARG A 87 14.17 -22.30 -19.27
C ARG A 87 12.72 -21.99 -18.96
N ALA A 88 11.82 -22.62 -19.70
CA ALA A 88 10.39 -22.68 -19.41
C ALA A 88 10.09 -23.88 -18.51
#